data_AF-A0A956EX48-F1
#
_entry.id   AF-A0A956EX48-F1
#
_cell.length_a   1.000
_cell.length_b   1.000
_cell.length_c   1.000
_cell.angle_alpha   90.00
_cell.angle_beta   90.00
_cell.angle_gamma   90.00
#
_symmetry.space_group_name_H-M   'P 1'
#
loop_
_entity.id
_entity.type
_entity.pdbx_description
1 polymer ?
#
loop_
_entity_poly.entity_id
_entity_poly.type
_entity_poly.pdbx_seq_one_letter_code
_entity_poly.pdbx_strand_id
1 'polypeptide(L)'
;MAPDATDECVVDASVRALLGRGSARRELGESALARTDFEEALQIATRVAEPGLAAVALTKLGELDDVASDTVRARARLDDAMKLLAQTPANDVRKQREAQVLRHLGHAHRREGALAPAVESLSESSMRFRELGCETERTAVLYELAVVQIFASRTREALNLVDEGLEIARRCDTPGMEALLLLARGSALQEMDDLDGAGADYARAAQIFADHGDRHREASALYYLGTTHLEREEPQNALAVLGQARRRIAPVGSPRYEALISAGMAGSHAALQRYGEAKQELRRAEEALSHVSHEPALSAAVAIHRSCLELASGDIAADQRPTAVAEANALVRRNPNDDSRFALRRLLVFASGGRNPEPRALVVRSDGGGFTLPGGNAVALPARSPQRLILLCLATRRVAAPGEVVSTDELIAAGWPDEQILSHAAINRLYVAVTTLRRRGLKDLLLSGGGGYLLSPAVVVRLETN
;
A
#
# COMPACT_ATOMS: atom_id res chain seq x y z
N MET A 1 54.41 -5.93 -18.17
CA MET A 1 53.76 -7.12 -18.75
C MET A 1 52.28 -6.82 -18.76
N ALA A 2 51.67 -6.74 -19.95
CA ALA A 2 50.21 -6.72 -20.03
C ALA A 2 49.70 -8.05 -19.45
N PRO A 3 48.65 -8.04 -18.60
CA PRO A 3 48.01 -9.28 -18.18
C PRO A 3 47.55 -10.06 -19.41
N ASP A 4 47.70 -11.39 -19.35
CA ASP A 4 47.31 -12.28 -20.43
C ASP A 4 45.78 -12.24 -20.58
N ALA A 5 45.25 -12.09 -21.79
CA ALA A 5 43.80 -11.94 -22.02
C ALA A 5 43.00 -13.17 -21.53
N THR A 6 43.67 -14.32 -21.41
CA THR A 6 43.13 -15.53 -20.79
C THR A 6 42.97 -15.42 -19.27
N ASP A 7 43.84 -14.70 -18.57
CA ASP A 7 43.72 -14.47 -17.12
C ASP A 7 42.59 -13.49 -16.80
N GLU A 8 42.41 -12.43 -17.60
CA GLU A 8 41.31 -11.47 -17.40
C GLU A 8 39.92 -12.13 -17.58
N CYS A 9 39.77 -12.98 -18.60
CA CYS A 9 38.52 -13.72 -18.84
C CYS A 9 38.19 -14.70 -17.70
N VAL A 10 39.21 -15.39 -17.17
CA VAL A 10 39.04 -16.33 -16.03
C VAL A 10 38.68 -15.58 -14.75
N VAL A 11 39.26 -14.40 -14.51
CA VAL A 11 38.94 -13.59 -13.33
C VAL A 11 37.53 -13.00 -13.40
N ASP A 12 37.11 -12.47 -14.55
CA ASP A 12 35.73 -12.00 -14.78
C ASP A 12 34.69 -13.11 -14.57
N ALA A 13 34.96 -14.32 -15.11
CA ALA A 13 34.13 -15.49 -14.87
C ALA A 13 34.05 -15.87 -13.38
N SER A 14 35.17 -15.77 -12.66
CA SER A 14 35.24 -16.04 -11.21
C SER A 14 34.39 -15.05 -10.40
N VAL A 15 34.44 -13.75 -10.72
CA VAL A 15 33.58 -12.74 -10.08
C VAL A 15 32.10 -13.03 -10.33
N ARG A 16 31.72 -13.34 -11.57
CA ARG A 16 30.32 -13.69 -11.90
C ARG A 16 29.86 -14.95 -11.19
N ALA A 17 30.72 -15.95 -11.05
CA ALA A 17 30.42 -17.16 -10.29
C ALA A 17 30.16 -16.86 -8.81
N LEU A 18 30.99 -15.99 -8.19
CA LEU A 18 30.76 -15.54 -6.82
C LEU A 18 29.45 -14.77 -6.67
N LEU A 19 29.14 -13.84 -7.59
CA LEU A 19 27.87 -13.11 -7.60
C LEU A 19 26.66 -14.04 -7.76
N GLY A 20 26.77 -15.06 -8.61
CA GLY A 20 25.73 -16.07 -8.80
C GLY A 20 25.54 -16.94 -7.55
N ARG A 21 26.62 -17.45 -6.98
CA ARG A 21 26.60 -18.27 -5.76
C ARG A 21 26.06 -17.49 -4.56
N GLY A 22 26.51 -16.25 -4.38
CA GLY A 22 26.02 -15.36 -3.33
C GLY A 22 24.52 -15.09 -3.47
N SER A 23 24.03 -14.89 -4.70
CA SER A 23 22.60 -14.72 -4.96
C SER A 23 21.80 -15.97 -4.58
N ALA A 24 22.27 -17.16 -4.97
CA ALA A 24 21.62 -18.42 -4.60
C ALA A 24 21.61 -18.65 -3.07
N ARG A 25 22.72 -18.39 -2.39
CA ARG A 25 22.83 -18.49 -0.93
C ARG A 25 21.86 -17.55 -0.21
N ARG A 26 21.69 -16.33 -0.73
CA ARG A 26 20.71 -15.38 -0.20
C ARG A 26 19.28 -15.92 -0.31
N GLU A 27 18.91 -16.48 -1.46
CA GLU A 27 17.58 -17.10 -1.63
C GLU A 27 17.36 -18.27 -0.67
N LEU A 28 18.43 -18.99 -0.30
CA LEU A 28 18.41 -20.06 0.71
C LEU A 28 18.42 -19.54 2.16
N GLY A 29 18.44 -18.21 2.39
CA GLY A 29 18.52 -17.61 3.72
C GLY A 29 19.92 -17.62 4.35
N GLU A 30 20.94 -18.05 3.61
CA GLU A 30 22.34 -18.09 4.05
C GLU A 30 23.02 -16.71 3.93
N SER A 31 22.41 -15.68 4.51
CA SER A 31 22.79 -14.27 4.35
C SER A 31 24.26 -13.97 4.69
N ALA A 32 24.83 -14.67 5.66
CA ALA A 32 26.24 -14.52 6.02
C ALA A 32 27.19 -15.03 4.93
N LEU A 33 26.89 -16.21 4.36
CA LEU A 33 27.69 -16.78 3.28
C LEU A 33 27.50 -16.00 1.97
N ALA A 34 26.28 -15.51 1.71
CA ALA A 34 26.01 -14.61 0.60
C ALA A 34 26.84 -13.32 0.69
N ARG A 35 26.91 -12.73 1.89
CA ARG A 35 27.74 -11.54 2.16
C ARG A 35 29.21 -11.81 1.86
N THR A 36 29.76 -12.93 2.35
CA THR A 36 31.15 -13.31 2.08
C THR A 36 31.43 -13.41 0.58
N ASP A 37 30.55 -14.07 -0.18
CA ASP A 37 30.71 -14.20 -1.64
C ASP A 37 30.67 -12.85 -2.35
N PHE A 38 29.77 -11.95 -1.95
CA PHE A 38 29.68 -10.62 -2.57
C PHE A 38 30.86 -9.71 -2.18
N GLU A 39 31.38 -9.80 -0.96
CA GLU A 39 32.58 -9.08 -0.52
C GLU A 39 33.82 -9.57 -1.28
N GLU A 40 33.97 -10.88 -1.47
CA GLU A 40 35.05 -11.46 -2.28
C GLU A 40 34.93 -11.02 -3.75
N ALA A 41 33.72 -11.07 -4.32
CA ALA A 41 33.45 -10.59 -5.68
C ALA A 41 33.82 -9.11 -5.85
N LEU A 42 33.45 -8.26 -4.88
CA LEU A 42 33.78 -6.84 -4.88
C LEU A 42 35.30 -6.61 -4.82
N GLN A 43 36.01 -7.35 -3.96
CA GLN A 43 37.46 -7.23 -3.80
C GLN A 43 38.18 -7.60 -5.09
N ILE A 44 37.78 -8.70 -5.72
CA ILE A 44 38.39 -9.16 -6.98
C ILE A 44 38.08 -8.15 -8.11
N ALA A 45 36.81 -7.76 -8.28
CA ALA A 45 36.41 -6.81 -9.33
C ALA A 45 37.14 -5.46 -9.20
N THR A 46 37.34 -4.96 -7.98
CA THR A 46 38.10 -3.74 -7.71
C THR A 46 39.57 -3.91 -8.10
N ARG A 47 40.19 -5.05 -7.76
CA ARG A 47 41.60 -5.34 -8.06
C ARG A 47 41.88 -5.43 -9.57
N VAL A 48 40.94 -5.97 -10.35
CA VAL A 48 41.08 -6.08 -11.81
C VAL A 48 40.49 -4.89 -12.58
N ALA A 49 40.09 -3.83 -11.87
CA ALA A 49 39.53 -2.61 -12.47
C ALA A 49 38.30 -2.88 -13.37
N GLU A 50 37.38 -3.73 -12.91
CA GLU A 50 36.09 -4.03 -13.54
C GLU A 50 34.95 -3.29 -12.81
N PRO A 51 34.76 -1.97 -13.03
CA PRO A 51 33.82 -1.14 -12.27
C PRO A 51 32.36 -1.62 -12.41
N GLY A 52 32.01 -2.19 -13.57
CA GLY A 52 30.68 -2.72 -13.81
C GLY A 52 30.34 -3.91 -12.91
N LEU A 53 31.29 -4.83 -12.66
CA LEU A 53 31.09 -5.96 -11.77
C LEU A 53 31.15 -5.55 -10.30
N ALA A 54 32.07 -4.63 -9.96
CA ALA A 54 32.15 -4.07 -8.62
C ALA A 54 30.83 -3.37 -8.22
N ALA A 55 30.19 -2.65 -9.15
CA ALA A 55 28.88 -2.06 -8.92
C ALA A 55 27.78 -3.11 -8.66
N VAL A 56 27.79 -4.25 -9.37
CA VAL A 56 26.84 -5.35 -9.12
C VAL A 56 27.05 -5.94 -7.72
N ALA A 57 28.31 -6.17 -7.32
CA ALA A 57 28.63 -6.64 -5.98
C ALA A 57 28.16 -5.67 -4.89
N LEU A 58 28.41 -4.37 -5.06
CA LEU A 58 27.91 -3.33 -4.15
C LEU A 58 26.38 -3.28 -4.09
N THR A 59 25.69 -3.45 -5.21
CA THR A 59 24.22 -3.49 -5.27
C THR A 59 23.69 -4.67 -4.43
N LYS A 60 24.29 -5.86 -4.59
CA LYS A 60 23.93 -7.06 -3.82
C LYS A 60 24.23 -6.92 -2.32
N LEU A 61 25.36 -6.30 -1.98
CA LEU A 61 25.71 -5.99 -0.59
C LEU A 61 24.79 -4.94 0.03
N GLY A 62 24.35 -3.95 -0.75
CA GLY A 62 23.38 -2.95 -0.33
C GLY A 62 22.01 -3.58 -0.06
N GLU A 63 21.58 -4.50 -0.91
CA GLU A 63 20.36 -5.30 -0.69
C GLU A 63 20.42 -6.10 0.62
N LEU A 64 21.56 -6.73 0.94
CA LEU A 64 21.73 -7.46 2.21
C LEU A 64 21.72 -6.53 3.44
N ASP A 65 22.34 -5.36 3.34
CA ASP A 65 22.32 -4.38 4.44
C ASP A 65 20.92 -3.84 4.68
N ASP A 66 20.18 -3.58 3.61
CA ASP A 66 18.79 -3.16 3.72
C ASP A 66 17.95 -4.24 4.40
N VAL A 67 18.06 -5.51 4.00
CA VAL A 67 17.38 -6.61 4.71
C VAL A 67 17.80 -6.71 6.18
N ALA A 68 19.05 -6.38 6.51
CA ALA A 68 19.54 -6.31 7.89
C ALA A 68 19.17 -5.00 8.63
N SER A 69 18.32 -4.16 8.03
CA SER A 69 17.89 -2.86 8.57
C SER A 69 18.98 -1.80 8.74
N ASP A 70 20.15 -1.98 8.11
CA ASP A 70 21.19 -0.94 8.01
C ASP A 70 21.01 -0.13 6.71
N THR A 71 19.92 0.65 6.65
CA THR A 71 19.54 1.43 5.45
C THR A 71 20.61 2.46 5.07
N VAL A 72 21.33 3.00 6.07
CA VAL A 72 22.40 3.97 5.85
C VAL A 72 23.57 3.32 5.12
N ARG A 73 24.02 2.14 5.55
CA ARG A 73 25.07 1.40 4.86
C ARG A 73 24.62 0.91 3.49
N ALA A 74 23.36 0.47 3.37
CA ALA A 74 22.77 0.09 2.11
C ALA A 74 22.85 1.23 1.09
N ARG A 75 22.39 2.43 1.47
CA ARG A 75 22.43 3.61 0.62
C ARG A 75 23.85 4.01 0.23
N ALA A 76 24.80 4.02 1.18
CA ALA A 76 26.19 4.32 0.88
C ALA A 76 26.78 3.38 -0.19
N ARG A 77 26.51 2.07 -0.10
CA ARG A 77 26.95 1.09 -1.11
C ARG A 77 26.27 1.29 -2.46
N LEU A 78 24.99 1.64 -2.47
CA LEU A 78 24.24 1.91 -3.69
C LEU A 78 24.70 3.21 -4.37
N ASP A 79 25.01 4.25 -3.60
CA ASP A 79 25.61 5.49 -4.10
C ASP A 79 26.99 5.23 -4.73
N ASP A 80 27.81 4.38 -4.09
CA ASP A 80 29.10 3.97 -4.66
C ASP A 80 28.93 3.10 -5.91
N ALA A 81 27.92 2.24 -5.96
CA ALA A 81 27.58 1.48 -7.17
C ALA A 81 27.22 2.42 -8.34
N MET A 82 26.43 3.47 -8.10
CA MET A 82 26.12 4.49 -9.12
C MET A 82 27.38 5.21 -9.63
N LYS A 83 28.31 5.57 -8.73
CA LYS A 83 29.59 6.20 -9.12
C LYS A 83 30.45 5.28 -9.99
N LEU A 84 30.48 3.98 -9.70
CA LEU A 84 31.21 3.00 -10.50
C LEU A 84 30.54 2.78 -11.86
N LEU A 85 29.21 2.68 -11.92
CA LEU A 85 28.48 2.58 -13.19
C LEU A 85 28.72 3.80 -14.08
N ALA A 86 28.86 5.00 -13.49
CA ALA A 86 29.20 6.21 -14.22
C ALA A 86 30.53 6.13 -15.01
N GLN A 87 31.45 5.26 -14.57
CA GLN A 87 32.75 5.02 -15.22
C GLN A 87 32.68 3.97 -16.33
N THR A 88 31.54 3.29 -16.49
CA THR A 88 31.32 2.29 -17.54
C THR A 88 30.73 2.93 -18.82
N PRO A 89 30.94 2.31 -20.00
CA PRO A 89 30.35 2.80 -21.25
C PRO A 89 28.83 2.97 -21.16
N ALA A 90 28.32 4.06 -21.73
CA ALA A 90 26.89 4.32 -21.82
C ALA A 90 26.26 3.33 -22.83
N ASN A 91 25.69 2.25 -22.30
CA ASN A 91 25.01 1.20 -23.06
C ASN A 91 23.82 0.64 -22.26
N ASP A 92 23.08 -0.28 -22.87
CA ASP A 92 21.90 -0.87 -22.27
C ASP A 92 22.21 -1.66 -21.00
N VAL A 93 23.38 -2.31 -20.92
CA VAL A 93 23.83 -3.03 -19.71
C VAL A 93 24.02 -2.09 -18.54
N ARG A 94 24.68 -0.94 -18.76
CA ARG A 94 24.84 0.10 -17.74
C ARG A 94 23.46 0.63 -17.34
N LYS A 95 22.61 0.98 -18.29
CA LYS A 95 21.26 1.51 -18.02
C LYS A 95 20.43 0.54 -17.18
N GLN A 96 20.49 -0.76 -17.49
CA GLN A 96 19.79 -1.81 -16.74
C GLN A 96 20.31 -1.90 -15.29
N ARG A 97 21.63 -1.86 -15.09
CA ARG A 97 22.24 -1.88 -13.76
C ARG A 97 21.90 -0.62 -12.95
N GLU A 98 21.96 0.55 -13.57
CA GLU A 98 21.57 1.80 -12.91
C GLU A 98 20.09 1.78 -12.51
N ALA A 99 19.20 1.23 -13.35
CA ALA A 99 17.79 1.04 -13.00
C ALA A 99 17.60 0.13 -11.78
N GLN A 100 18.38 -0.95 -11.68
CA GLN A 100 18.36 -1.85 -10.52
C GLN A 100 18.83 -1.12 -9.24
N VAL A 101 19.94 -0.37 -9.31
CA VAL A 101 20.47 0.40 -8.18
C VAL A 101 19.44 1.42 -7.70
N LEU A 102 18.85 2.19 -8.62
CA LEU A 102 17.80 3.17 -8.31
C LEU A 102 16.58 2.54 -7.64
N ARG A 103 16.19 1.33 -8.05
CA ARG A 103 15.09 0.60 -7.39
C ARG A 103 15.41 0.33 -5.92
N HIS A 104 16.64 -0.11 -5.64
CA HIS A 104 17.08 -0.37 -4.27
C HIS A 104 17.26 0.92 -3.45
N LEU A 105 17.74 2.02 -4.05
CA LEU A 105 17.80 3.33 -3.41
C LEU A 105 16.40 3.82 -3.04
N GLY A 106 15.44 3.66 -3.95
CA GLY A 106 14.04 3.96 -3.72
C GLY A 106 13.46 3.21 -2.52
N HIS A 107 13.75 1.90 -2.44
CA HIS A 107 13.34 1.07 -1.32
C HIS A 107 13.97 1.53 0.01
N ALA A 108 15.27 1.81 0.03
CA ALA A 108 15.98 2.30 1.21
C ALA A 108 15.42 3.66 1.69
N HIS A 109 15.21 4.61 0.77
CA HIS A 109 14.59 5.90 1.08
C HIS A 109 13.18 5.76 1.64
N ARG A 110 12.37 4.84 1.11
CA ARG A 110 11.03 4.55 1.66
C ARG A 110 11.13 4.09 3.11
N ARG A 111 12.06 3.20 3.43
CA ARG A 111 12.26 2.68 4.80
C ARG A 111 12.77 3.74 5.77
N GLU A 112 13.49 4.74 5.27
CA GLU A 112 13.91 5.93 6.04
C GLU A 112 12.78 6.97 6.18
N GLY A 113 11.61 6.75 5.56
CA GLY A 113 10.51 7.72 5.52
C GLY A 113 10.76 8.88 4.53
N ALA A 114 11.84 8.85 3.77
CA ALA A 114 12.18 9.82 2.73
C ALA A 114 11.36 9.55 1.45
N LEU A 115 10.04 9.76 1.53
CA LEU A 115 9.10 9.39 0.47
C LEU A 115 9.36 10.14 -0.86
N ALA A 116 9.75 11.41 -0.82
CA ALA A 116 10.03 12.18 -2.02
C ALA A 116 11.28 11.65 -2.79
N PRO A 117 12.45 11.49 -2.14
CA PRO A 117 13.59 10.80 -2.77
C PRO A 117 13.28 9.37 -3.24
N ALA A 118 12.42 8.65 -2.53
CA ALA A 118 11.97 7.32 -2.96
C ALA A 118 11.21 7.37 -4.29
N VAL A 119 10.23 8.29 -4.42
CA VAL A 119 9.49 8.49 -5.67
C VAL A 119 10.42 8.88 -6.81
N GLU A 120 11.37 9.79 -6.58
CA GLU A 120 12.34 10.22 -7.60
C GLU A 120 13.16 9.03 -8.13
N SER A 121 13.81 8.29 -7.22
CA SER A 121 14.67 7.16 -7.58
C SER A 121 13.88 6.07 -8.32
N LEU A 122 12.70 5.71 -7.82
CA LEU A 122 11.87 4.69 -8.45
C LEU A 122 11.27 5.14 -9.79
N SER A 123 10.93 6.42 -9.94
CA SER A 123 10.41 6.95 -11.21
C SER A 123 11.50 6.91 -12.29
N GLU A 124 12.73 7.27 -11.95
CA GLU A 124 13.87 7.15 -12.86
C GLU A 124 14.18 5.67 -13.20
N SER A 125 14.09 4.76 -12.22
CA SER A 125 14.22 3.32 -12.44
C SER A 125 13.16 2.78 -13.42
N SER A 126 11.89 3.16 -13.22
CA SER A 126 10.77 2.75 -14.08
C SER A 126 10.95 3.27 -15.51
N MET A 127 11.38 4.53 -15.67
CA MET A 127 11.68 5.12 -16.97
C MET A 127 12.80 4.36 -17.70
N ARG A 128 13.90 4.03 -17.01
CA ARG A 128 15.01 3.27 -17.60
C ARG A 128 14.57 1.87 -18.06
N PHE A 129 13.81 1.14 -17.25
CA PHE A 129 13.30 -0.17 -17.67
C PHE A 129 12.29 -0.07 -18.83
N ARG A 130 11.47 0.98 -18.86
CA ARG A 130 10.57 1.27 -20.00
C ARG A 130 11.36 1.47 -21.29
N GLU A 131 12.42 2.28 -21.26
CA GLU A 131 13.29 2.52 -22.43
C GLU A 131 13.99 1.26 -22.93
N LEU A 132 14.29 0.33 -22.03
CA LEU A 132 14.92 -0.95 -22.35
C LEU A 132 13.92 -2.04 -22.79
N GLY A 133 12.62 -1.79 -22.68
CA GLY A 133 11.58 -2.82 -22.89
C GLY A 133 11.59 -3.94 -21.83
N CYS A 134 12.21 -3.71 -20.67
CA CYS A 134 12.27 -4.66 -19.54
C CYS A 134 10.99 -4.57 -18.69
N GLU A 135 9.88 -5.02 -19.27
CA GLU A 135 8.53 -4.83 -18.71
C GLU A 135 8.30 -5.62 -17.40
N THR A 136 8.93 -6.79 -17.24
CA THR A 136 8.83 -7.58 -15.99
C THR A 136 9.48 -6.85 -14.81
N GLU A 137 10.72 -6.37 -14.98
CA GLU A 137 11.44 -5.60 -13.96
C GLU A 137 10.74 -4.28 -13.66
N ARG A 138 10.21 -3.63 -14.69
CA ARG A 138 9.43 -2.41 -14.56
C ARG A 138 8.19 -2.61 -13.69
N THR A 139 7.52 -3.75 -13.83
CA THR A 139 6.34 -4.09 -13.00
C THR A 139 6.70 -4.13 -11.51
N ALA A 140 7.88 -4.65 -11.16
CA ALA A 140 8.36 -4.62 -9.77
C ALA A 140 8.60 -3.19 -9.26
N VAL A 141 9.10 -2.30 -10.12
CA VAL A 141 9.26 -0.88 -9.76
C VAL A 141 7.91 -0.17 -9.60
N LEU A 142 6.92 -0.48 -10.45
CA LEU A 142 5.57 0.09 -10.37
C LEU A 142 4.87 -0.30 -9.06
N TYR A 143 5.01 -1.57 -8.63
CA TYR A 143 4.54 -2.02 -7.33
C TYR A 143 5.17 -1.20 -6.18
N GLU A 144 6.50 -1.06 -6.16
CA GLU A 144 7.19 -0.28 -5.11
C GLU A 144 6.77 1.20 -5.12
N LEU A 145 6.62 1.80 -6.30
CA LEU A 145 6.10 3.16 -6.45
C LEU A 145 4.70 3.29 -5.87
N ALA A 146 3.81 2.34 -6.19
CA ALA A 146 2.44 2.35 -5.66
C ALA A 146 2.43 2.29 -4.13
N VAL A 147 3.26 1.43 -3.54
CA VAL A 147 3.45 1.36 -2.09
C VAL A 147 3.91 2.72 -1.54
N VAL A 148 4.96 3.34 -2.12
CA VAL A 148 5.42 4.68 -1.69
C VAL A 148 4.29 5.72 -1.77
N GLN A 149 3.47 5.72 -2.83
CA GLN A 149 2.36 6.65 -2.97
C GLN A 149 1.26 6.40 -1.93
N ILE A 150 0.97 5.14 -1.56
CA ILE A 150 0.06 4.81 -0.45
C ILE A 150 0.58 5.40 0.87
N PHE A 151 1.87 5.24 1.16
CA PHE A 151 2.51 5.85 2.33
C PHE A 151 2.46 7.38 2.30
N ALA A 152 2.54 7.98 1.11
CA ALA A 152 2.41 9.43 0.91
C ALA A 152 0.94 9.92 0.95
N SER A 153 -0.03 9.04 1.24
CA SER A 153 -1.47 9.33 1.17
C SER A 153 -1.93 9.84 -0.21
N ARG A 154 -1.21 9.43 -1.26
CA ARG A 154 -1.43 9.73 -2.68
C ARG A 154 -2.09 8.54 -3.36
N THR A 155 -3.28 8.19 -2.86
CA THR A 155 -3.94 6.93 -3.21
C THR A 155 -4.34 6.85 -4.68
N ARG A 156 -4.66 7.98 -5.33
CA ARG A 156 -4.96 8.00 -6.76
C ARG A 156 -3.74 7.68 -7.60
N GLU A 157 -2.60 8.32 -7.29
CA GLU A 157 -1.35 8.04 -7.98
C GLU A 157 -0.96 6.57 -7.80
N ALA A 158 -1.17 6.00 -6.61
CA ALA A 158 -0.94 4.58 -6.36
C ALA A 158 -1.81 3.68 -7.26
N LEU A 159 -3.12 3.95 -7.36
CA LEU A 159 -4.03 3.15 -8.20
C LEU A 159 -3.65 3.21 -9.69
N ASN A 160 -3.28 4.38 -10.19
CA ASN A 160 -2.82 4.51 -11.59
C ASN A 160 -1.58 3.65 -11.87
N LEU A 161 -0.61 3.64 -10.95
CA LEU A 161 0.60 2.82 -11.05
C LEU A 161 0.28 1.33 -10.98
N VAL A 162 -0.65 0.96 -10.10
CA VAL A 162 -1.13 -0.42 -9.95
C VAL A 162 -1.82 -0.90 -11.21
N ASP A 163 -2.72 -0.10 -11.79
CA ASP A 163 -3.47 -0.48 -13.00
C ASP A 163 -2.52 -0.66 -14.19
N GLU A 164 -1.55 0.25 -14.35
CA GLU A 164 -0.47 0.10 -15.36
C GLU A 164 0.34 -1.19 -15.10
N GLY A 165 0.73 -1.44 -13.85
CA GLY A 165 1.46 -2.65 -13.48
C GLY A 165 0.66 -3.93 -13.74
N LEU A 166 -0.64 -3.95 -13.45
CA LEU A 166 -1.51 -5.12 -13.63
C LEU A 166 -1.67 -5.46 -15.11
N GLU A 167 -1.77 -4.45 -15.97
CA GLU A 167 -1.81 -4.65 -17.43
C GLU A 167 -0.52 -5.33 -17.91
N ILE A 168 0.63 -4.84 -17.47
CA ILE A 168 1.94 -5.40 -17.82
C ILE A 168 2.07 -6.82 -17.27
N ALA A 169 1.74 -7.03 -15.99
CA ALA A 169 1.89 -8.31 -15.32
C ALA A 169 1.10 -9.42 -16.03
N ARG A 170 -0.13 -9.12 -16.46
CA ARG A 170 -0.99 -10.04 -17.21
C ARG A 170 -0.49 -10.28 -18.62
N ARG A 171 -0.04 -9.23 -19.32
CA ARG A 171 0.54 -9.34 -20.67
C ARG A 171 1.81 -10.20 -20.68
N CYS A 172 2.65 -10.08 -19.65
CA CYS A 172 3.90 -10.81 -19.51
C CYS A 172 3.74 -12.17 -18.81
N ASP A 173 2.52 -12.57 -18.43
CA ASP A 173 2.24 -13.80 -17.68
C ASP A 173 3.11 -13.95 -16.41
N THR A 174 3.10 -12.90 -15.58
CA THR A 174 3.85 -12.83 -14.32
C THR A 174 2.90 -12.83 -13.12
N PRO A 175 2.26 -13.97 -12.81
CA PRO A 175 1.19 -14.05 -11.81
C PRO A 175 1.64 -13.63 -10.40
N GLY A 176 2.90 -13.89 -10.03
CA GLY A 176 3.45 -13.41 -8.76
C GLY A 176 3.46 -11.87 -8.65
N MET A 177 3.73 -11.17 -9.75
CA MET A 177 3.65 -9.70 -9.81
C MET A 177 2.21 -9.20 -9.83
N GLU A 178 1.31 -9.90 -10.55
CA GLU A 178 -0.12 -9.60 -10.49
C GLU A 178 -0.64 -9.64 -9.05
N ALA A 179 -0.31 -10.70 -8.31
CA ALA A 179 -0.72 -10.86 -6.92
C ALA A 179 -0.16 -9.76 -5.99
N LEU A 180 1.10 -9.35 -6.16
CA LEU A 180 1.68 -8.23 -5.40
C LEU A 180 0.97 -6.91 -5.70
N LEU A 181 0.65 -6.64 -6.97
CA LEU A 181 -0.09 -5.44 -7.36
C LEU A 181 -1.52 -5.44 -6.82
N LEU A 182 -2.18 -6.60 -6.76
CA LEU A 182 -3.48 -6.74 -6.11
C LEU A 182 -3.40 -6.47 -4.60
N LEU A 183 -2.32 -6.87 -3.91
CA LEU A 183 -2.11 -6.47 -2.51
C LEU A 183 -2.01 -4.95 -2.35
N ALA A 184 -1.24 -4.29 -3.22
CA ALA A 184 -1.11 -2.83 -3.21
C ALA A 184 -2.45 -2.14 -3.52
N ARG A 185 -3.21 -2.65 -4.48
CA ARG A 185 -4.57 -2.15 -4.79
C ARG A 185 -5.50 -2.31 -3.61
N GLY A 186 -5.48 -3.48 -2.97
CA GLY A 186 -6.28 -3.75 -1.78
C GLY A 186 -5.97 -2.79 -0.65
N SER A 187 -4.68 -2.49 -0.41
CA SER A 187 -4.28 -1.51 0.61
C SER A 187 -4.77 -0.10 0.26
N ALA A 188 -4.62 0.31 -1.00
CA ALA A 188 -5.15 1.59 -1.48
C ALA A 188 -6.69 1.69 -1.34
N LEU A 189 -7.42 0.63 -1.69
CA LEU A 189 -8.88 0.55 -1.56
C LEU A 189 -9.33 0.57 -0.10
N GLN A 190 -8.66 -0.17 0.77
CA GLN A 190 -8.90 -0.16 2.21
C GLN A 190 -8.59 1.22 2.81
N GLU A 191 -7.53 1.91 2.33
CA GLU A 191 -7.26 3.29 2.73
C GLU A 191 -8.41 4.24 2.36
N MET A 192 -9.11 3.96 1.28
CA MET A 192 -10.33 4.64 0.85
C MET A 192 -11.60 4.01 1.42
N ASP A 193 -11.61 3.15 2.45
CA ASP A 193 -12.83 2.53 3.00
C ASP A 193 -13.68 1.74 1.97
N ASP A 194 -13.08 1.35 0.83
CA ASP A 194 -13.65 0.37 -0.09
C ASP A 194 -13.23 -1.03 0.32
N LEU A 195 -13.84 -1.50 1.41
CA LEU A 195 -13.54 -2.81 2.01
C LEU A 195 -13.96 -3.97 1.08
N ASP A 196 -14.95 -3.75 0.21
CA ASP A 196 -15.42 -4.71 -0.80
C ASP A 196 -14.40 -4.96 -1.90
N GLY A 197 -13.92 -3.89 -2.53
CA GLY A 197 -12.82 -3.99 -3.48
C GLY A 197 -11.55 -4.55 -2.83
N ALA A 198 -11.19 -4.07 -1.63
CA ALA A 198 -10.00 -4.54 -0.93
C ALA A 198 -10.05 -6.04 -0.63
N GLY A 199 -11.16 -6.52 -0.07
CA GLY A 199 -11.33 -7.94 0.24
C GLY A 199 -11.28 -8.83 -1.01
N ALA A 200 -11.86 -8.39 -2.13
CA ALA A 200 -11.81 -9.12 -3.40
C ALA A 200 -10.37 -9.24 -3.92
N ASP A 201 -9.60 -8.15 -3.86
CA ASP A 201 -8.21 -8.12 -4.32
C ASP A 201 -7.29 -8.97 -3.45
N TYR A 202 -7.42 -8.90 -2.12
CA TYR A 202 -6.65 -9.74 -1.20
C TYR A 202 -6.98 -11.22 -1.37
N ALA A 203 -8.25 -11.57 -1.55
CA ALA A 203 -8.66 -12.95 -1.81
C ALA A 203 -8.09 -13.46 -3.14
N ARG A 204 -8.11 -12.64 -4.20
CA ARG A 204 -7.52 -13.01 -5.50
C ARG A 204 -6.00 -13.17 -5.41
N ALA A 205 -5.30 -12.26 -4.71
CA ALA A 205 -3.86 -12.37 -4.47
C ALA A 205 -3.50 -13.65 -3.71
N ALA A 206 -4.25 -13.96 -2.63
CA ALA A 206 -4.08 -15.20 -1.87
C ALA A 206 -4.24 -16.44 -2.76
N GLN A 207 -5.25 -16.47 -3.64
CA GLN A 207 -5.46 -17.58 -4.56
C GLN A 207 -4.29 -17.73 -5.54
N ILE A 208 -3.80 -16.63 -6.13
CA ILE A 208 -2.67 -16.68 -7.06
C ILE A 208 -1.41 -17.21 -6.37
N PHE A 209 -1.09 -16.73 -5.16
CA PHE A 209 0.06 -17.25 -4.41
C PHE A 209 -0.12 -18.73 -4.03
N ALA A 210 -1.34 -19.15 -3.67
CA ALA A 210 -1.64 -20.55 -3.39
C ALA A 210 -1.42 -21.44 -4.62
N ASP A 211 -1.89 -21.02 -5.79
CA ASP A 211 -1.74 -21.74 -7.07
C ASP A 211 -0.26 -21.95 -7.44
N HIS A 212 0.61 -21.04 -7.00
CA HIS A 212 2.07 -21.08 -7.24
C HIS A 212 2.88 -21.63 -6.07
N GLY A 213 2.22 -22.09 -5.00
CA GLY A 213 2.87 -22.68 -3.83
C GLY A 213 3.63 -21.68 -2.93
N ASP A 214 3.44 -20.38 -3.11
CA ASP A 214 4.05 -19.35 -2.27
C ASP A 214 3.26 -19.16 -0.97
N ARG A 215 3.48 -20.08 -0.03
CA ARG A 215 2.78 -20.10 1.26
C ARG A 215 3.01 -18.85 2.11
N HIS A 216 4.18 -18.23 2.01
CA HIS A 216 4.50 -17.02 2.77
C HIS A 216 3.67 -15.84 2.27
N ARG A 217 3.64 -15.61 0.95
CA ARG A 217 2.84 -14.53 0.36
C ARG A 217 1.33 -14.83 0.39
N GLU A 218 0.92 -16.10 0.30
CA GLU A 218 -0.48 -16.51 0.56
C GLU A 218 -0.90 -16.09 1.97
N ALA A 219 -0.10 -16.40 3.00
CA ALA A 219 -0.39 -16.02 4.38
C ALA A 219 -0.47 -14.49 4.56
N SER A 220 0.40 -13.73 3.90
CA SER A 220 0.37 -12.27 3.89
C SER A 220 -0.95 -11.73 3.32
N ALA A 221 -1.37 -12.23 2.15
CA ALA A 221 -2.64 -11.84 1.53
C ALA A 221 -3.86 -12.18 2.40
N LEU A 222 -3.86 -13.37 3.00
CA LEU A 222 -4.90 -13.80 3.93
C LEU A 222 -4.92 -12.95 5.21
N TYR A 223 -3.76 -12.52 5.71
CA TYR A 223 -3.71 -11.59 6.84
C TYR A 223 -4.45 -10.30 6.52
N TYR A 224 -4.14 -9.66 5.38
CA TYR A 224 -4.81 -8.44 4.97
C TYR A 224 -6.32 -8.64 4.78
N LEU A 225 -6.74 -9.73 4.13
CA LEU A 225 -8.16 -10.09 4.04
C LEU A 225 -8.83 -10.21 5.43
N GLY A 226 -8.14 -10.81 6.41
CA GLY A 226 -8.59 -10.88 7.79
C GLY A 226 -8.75 -9.51 8.44
N THR A 227 -7.84 -8.57 8.18
CA THR A 227 -7.98 -7.19 8.66
C THR A 227 -9.17 -6.47 8.03
N THR A 228 -9.44 -6.70 6.74
CA THR A 228 -10.61 -6.14 6.05
C THR A 228 -11.91 -6.64 6.69
N HIS A 229 -12.01 -7.93 7.03
CA HIS A 229 -13.17 -8.45 7.78
C HIS A 229 -13.33 -7.81 9.17
N LEU A 230 -12.23 -7.47 9.85
CA LEU A 230 -12.32 -6.75 11.13
C LEU A 230 -12.81 -5.31 11.00
N GLU A 231 -12.41 -4.62 9.92
CA GLU A 231 -12.91 -3.28 9.59
C GLU A 231 -14.39 -3.31 9.18
N ARG A 232 -14.87 -4.42 8.59
CA ARG A 232 -16.29 -4.67 8.32
C ARG A 232 -17.12 -5.09 9.53
N GLU A 233 -16.52 -5.21 10.72
CA GLU A 233 -17.16 -5.77 11.91
C GLU A 233 -17.65 -7.22 11.76
N GLU A 234 -16.90 -8.03 11.00
CA GLU A 234 -17.15 -9.47 10.80
C GLU A 234 -16.08 -10.34 11.50
N PRO A 235 -15.97 -10.30 12.84
CA PRO A 235 -14.87 -10.93 13.55
C PRO A 235 -14.85 -12.46 13.43
N GLN A 236 -15.97 -13.13 13.16
CA GLN A 236 -15.99 -14.57 12.89
C GLN A 236 -15.32 -14.91 11.55
N ASN A 237 -15.58 -14.12 10.50
CA ASN A 237 -14.94 -14.27 9.19
C ASN A 237 -13.44 -13.98 9.29
N ALA A 238 -13.08 -12.92 10.01
CA ALA A 238 -11.68 -12.60 10.29
C ALA A 238 -10.94 -13.77 10.95
N LEU A 239 -11.50 -14.38 12.00
CA LEU A 239 -10.90 -15.54 12.66
C LEU A 239 -10.74 -16.75 11.72
N ALA A 240 -11.70 -16.99 10.83
CA ALA A 240 -11.62 -18.08 9.87
C ALA A 240 -10.46 -17.88 8.89
N VAL A 241 -10.34 -16.68 8.32
CA VAL A 241 -9.29 -16.31 7.37
C VAL A 241 -7.91 -16.25 8.04
N LEU A 242 -7.81 -15.61 9.21
CA LEU A 242 -6.55 -15.55 9.97
C LEU A 242 -6.11 -16.95 10.45
N GLY A 243 -7.06 -17.83 10.77
CA GLY A 243 -6.78 -19.23 11.03
C GLY A 243 -6.20 -19.97 9.82
N GLN A 244 -6.65 -19.64 8.61
CA GLN A 244 -6.04 -20.12 7.37
C GLN A 244 -4.63 -19.56 7.18
N ALA A 245 -4.44 -18.25 7.36
CA ALA A 245 -3.12 -17.60 7.27
C ALA A 245 -2.11 -18.27 8.22
N ARG A 246 -2.51 -18.55 9.47
CA ARG A 246 -1.68 -19.26 10.46
C ARG A 246 -1.26 -20.66 10.00
N ARG A 247 -2.17 -21.42 9.38
CA ARG A 247 -1.85 -22.75 8.82
C ARG A 247 -0.87 -22.67 7.65
N ARG A 248 -0.94 -21.60 6.86
CA ARG A 248 -0.03 -21.39 5.72
C ARG A 248 1.37 -20.96 6.15
N ILE A 249 1.49 -20.13 7.18
CA ILE A 249 2.79 -19.64 7.64
C ILE A 249 3.55 -20.66 8.51
N ALA A 250 2.84 -21.53 9.26
CA ALA A 250 3.47 -22.46 10.19
C ALA A 250 4.59 -23.37 9.60
N PRO A 251 4.49 -23.90 8.36
CA PRO A 251 5.56 -24.69 7.77
C PRO A 251 6.76 -23.87 7.28
N VAL A 252 6.58 -22.57 7.03
CA VAL A 252 7.63 -21.68 6.49
C VAL A 252 8.39 -20.99 7.62
N GLY A 253 7.70 -20.69 8.72
CA GLY A 253 8.26 -19.95 9.86
C GLY A 253 8.46 -18.48 9.51
N SER A 254 7.63 -17.61 10.07
CA SER A 254 7.80 -16.16 9.90
C SER A 254 7.36 -15.46 11.16
N PRO A 255 8.28 -15.18 12.10
CA PRO A 255 7.93 -14.54 13.37
C PRO A 255 7.18 -13.22 13.18
N ARG A 256 7.48 -12.48 12.11
CA ARG A 256 6.75 -11.27 11.72
C ARG A 256 5.27 -11.55 11.43
N TYR A 257 4.96 -12.47 10.51
CA TYR A 257 3.57 -12.75 10.17
C TYR A 257 2.84 -13.53 11.26
N GLU A 258 3.54 -14.35 12.04
CA GLU A 258 2.99 -14.98 13.24
C GLU A 258 2.55 -13.93 14.27
N ALA A 259 3.34 -12.87 14.46
CA ALA A 259 2.98 -11.75 15.33
C ALA A 259 1.74 -11.00 14.81
N LEU A 260 1.72 -10.64 13.53
CA LEU A 260 0.58 -9.92 12.92
C LEU A 260 -0.71 -10.73 12.94
N ILE A 261 -0.65 -11.99 12.52
CA ILE A 261 -1.83 -12.88 12.49
C ILE A 261 -2.37 -13.06 13.91
N SER A 262 -1.50 -13.32 14.89
CA SER A 262 -1.93 -13.51 16.27
C SER A 262 -2.50 -12.21 16.87
N ALA A 263 -1.93 -11.04 16.56
CA ALA A 263 -2.47 -9.74 16.99
C ALA A 263 -3.85 -9.46 16.37
N GLY A 264 -4.03 -9.74 15.07
CA GLY A 264 -5.31 -9.65 14.39
C GLY A 264 -6.36 -10.61 14.99
N MET A 265 -5.97 -11.84 15.32
CA MET A 265 -6.84 -12.81 16.01
C MET A 265 -7.22 -12.33 17.41
N ALA A 266 -6.28 -11.72 18.15
CA ALA A 266 -6.56 -11.11 19.45
C ALA A 266 -7.62 -9.99 19.33
N GLY A 267 -7.47 -9.10 18.34
CA GLY A 267 -8.48 -8.07 18.04
C GLY A 267 -9.85 -8.66 17.66
N SER A 268 -9.86 -9.76 16.92
CA SER A 268 -11.10 -10.48 16.55
C SER A 268 -11.79 -11.11 17.77
N HIS A 269 -11.03 -11.77 18.64
CA HIS A 269 -11.55 -12.33 19.89
C HIS A 269 -12.05 -11.24 20.84
N ALA A 270 -11.36 -10.10 20.93
CA ALA A 270 -11.80 -8.95 21.72
C ALA A 270 -13.14 -8.40 21.22
N ALA A 271 -13.33 -8.31 19.89
CA ALA A 271 -14.60 -7.90 19.29
C ALA A 271 -15.77 -8.86 19.62
N LEU A 272 -15.46 -10.14 19.79
CA LEU A 272 -16.42 -11.18 20.21
C LEU A 272 -16.58 -11.29 21.74
N GLN A 273 -15.96 -10.39 22.51
CA GLN A 273 -15.91 -10.43 23.98
C GLN A 273 -15.31 -11.73 24.55
N ARG A 274 -14.47 -12.42 23.77
CA ARG A 274 -13.73 -13.63 24.14
C ARG A 274 -12.36 -13.26 24.71
N TYR A 275 -12.36 -12.58 25.84
CA TYR A 275 -11.15 -11.95 26.37
C TYR A 275 -10.05 -12.93 26.80
N GLY A 276 -10.42 -14.15 27.20
CA GLY A 276 -9.45 -15.20 27.54
C GLY A 276 -8.62 -15.63 26.32
N GLU A 277 -9.30 -15.92 25.22
CA GLU A 277 -8.68 -16.26 23.94
C GLU A 277 -7.92 -15.06 23.37
N ALA A 278 -8.46 -13.84 23.48
CA ALA A 278 -7.77 -12.63 23.05
C ALA A 278 -6.43 -12.43 23.78
N LYS A 279 -6.40 -12.62 25.11
CA LYS A 279 -5.16 -12.57 25.91
C LYS A 279 -4.17 -13.66 25.49
N GLN A 280 -4.64 -14.85 25.11
CA GLN A 280 -3.78 -15.93 24.63
C GLN A 280 -3.14 -15.59 23.28
N GLU A 281 -3.93 -15.12 22.31
CA GLU A 281 -3.39 -14.76 20.99
C GLU A 281 -2.49 -13.51 21.07
N LEU A 282 -2.76 -12.57 21.98
CA LEU A 282 -1.87 -11.43 22.20
C LEU A 282 -0.50 -11.85 22.76
N ARG A 283 -0.45 -12.79 23.71
CA ARG A 283 0.82 -13.35 24.20
C ARG A 283 1.62 -14.02 23.09
N ARG A 284 0.96 -14.80 22.22
CA ARG A 284 1.62 -15.38 21.04
C ARG A 284 2.17 -14.32 20.11
N ALA A 285 1.44 -13.20 19.94
CA ALA A 285 1.92 -12.10 19.12
C ALA A 285 3.20 -11.47 19.69
N GLU A 286 3.25 -11.27 21.01
CA GLU A 286 4.42 -10.74 21.73
C GLU A 286 5.61 -11.71 21.71
N GLU A 287 5.36 -13.01 21.89
CA GLU A 287 6.38 -14.07 21.78
C GLU A 287 6.99 -14.08 20.37
N ALA A 288 6.17 -14.10 19.33
CA ALA A 288 6.63 -14.05 17.94
C ALA A 288 7.41 -12.76 17.63
N LEU A 289 6.93 -11.61 18.13
CA LEU A 289 7.61 -10.32 18.02
C LEU A 289 9.01 -10.35 18.67
N SER A 290 9.20 -11.08 19.78
CA SER A 290 10.50 -11.19 20.45
C SER A 290 11.58 -11.86 19.59
N HIS A 291 11.17 -12.62 18.57
CA HIS A 291 12.06 -13.26 17.58
C HIS A 291 12.28 -12.41 16.32
N VAL A 292 11.65 -11.23 16.21
CA VAL A 292 11.87 -10.28 15.12
C VAL A 292 12.95 -9.29 15.52
N SER A 293 13.97 -9.15 14.67
CA SER A 293 15.00 -8.13 14.85
C SER A 293 14.42 -6.74 14.60
N HIS A 294 14.59 -5.82 15.55
CA HIS A 294 14.15 -4.41 15.56
C HIS A 294 13.23 -3.95 14.40
N GLU A 295 11.91 -4.16 14.55
CA GLU A 295 10.88 -3.67 13.62
C GLU A 295 9.87 -2.76 14.37
N PRO A 296 10.16 -1.46 14.54
CA PRO A 296 9.32 -0.55 15.32
C PRO A 296 7.85 -0.46 14.87
N ALA A 297 7.60 -0.59 13.56
CA ALA A 297 6.26 -0.59 12.99
C ALA A 297 5.43 -1.81 13.41
N LEU A 298 6.05 -3.00 13.43
CA LEU A 298 5.41 -4.22 13.92
C LEU A 298 5.11 -4.13 15.41
N SER A 299 6.08 -3.66 16.20
CA SER A 299 5.88 -3.41 17.63
C SER A 299 4.72 -2.44 17.91
N ALA A 300 4.59 -1.39 17.09
CA ALA A 300 3.47 -0.47 17.16
C ALA A 300 2.13 -1.16 16.86
N ALA A 301 2.05 -1.97 15.79
CA ALA A 301 0.83 -2.70 15.45
C ALA A 301 0.38 -3.65 16.59
N VAL A 302 1.30 -4.45 17.13
CA VAL A 302 1.02 -5.35 18.27
C VAL A 302 0.58 -4.56 19.51
N ALA A 303 1.23 -3.42 19.79
CA ALA A 303 0.86 -2.57 20.91
C ALA A 303 -0.54 -1.96 20.76
N ILE A 304 -0.93 -1.56 19.56
CA ILE A 304 -2.27 -1.04 19.29
C ILE A 304 -3.34 -2.14 19.46
N HIS A 305 -3.05 -3.38 19.05
CA HIS A 305 -3.94 -4.53 19.31
C HIS A 305 -4.07 -4.85 20.81
N ARG A 306 -3.01 -4.67 21.60
CA ARG A 306 -3.09 -4.74 23.08
C ARG A 306 -4.07 -3.70 23.61
N SER A 307 -3.93 -2.43 23.19
CA SER A 307 -4.86 -1.38 23.61
C SER A 307 -6.29 -1.60 23.14
N CYS A 308 -6.50 -2.24 21.97
CA CYS A 308 -7.84 -2.68 21.55
C CYS A 308 -8.45 -3.65 22.56
N LEU A 309 -7.68 -4.64 23.01
CA LEU A 309 -8.13 -5.61 24.00
C LEU A 309 -8.44 -4.94 25.34
N GLU A 310 -7.56 -4.06 25.83
CA GLU A 310 -7.73 -3.34 27.09
C GLU A 310 -8.96 -2.41 27.08
N LEU A 311 -9.24 -1.75 25.95
CA LEU A 311 -10.47 -0.97 25.76
C LEU A 311 -11.71 -1.87 25.73
N ALA A 312 -11.64 -3.02 25.05
CA ALA A 312 -12.76 -3.95 24.92
C ALA A 312 -13.10 -4.65 26.25
N SER A 313 -12.09 -5.05 27.04
CA SER A 313 -12.27 -5.68 28.35
C SER A 313 -12.69 -4.70 29.45
N GLY A 314 -12.57 -3.38 29.20
CA GLY A 314 -12.82 -2.34 30.20
C GLY A 314 -11.64 -2.13 31.16
N ASP A 315 -10.46 -2.66 30.85
CA ASP A 315 -9.22 -2.42 31.62
C ASP A 315 -8.76 -0.95 31.50
N ILE A 316 -9.09 -0.27 30.38
CA ILE A 316 -8.96 1.19 30.23
C ILE A 316 -10.28 1.87 30.57
N ALA A 317 -10.26 2.74 31.57
CA ALA A 317 -11.44 3.50 32.01
C ALA A 317 -11.94 4.49 30.95
N ALA A 318 -13.23 4.87 31.02
CA ALA A 318 -13.87 5.70 30.00
C ALA A 318 -13.21 7.08 29.81
N ASP A 319 -12.72 7.68 30.89
CA ASP A 319 -11.99 8.94 30.93
C ASP A 319 -10.56 8.83 30.35
N GLN A 320 -9.99 7.62 30.32
CA GLN A 320 -8.65 7.34 29.80
C GLN A 320 -8.63 6.98 28.30
N ARG A 321 -9.80 6.71 27.69
CA ARG A 321 -9.89 6.36 26.26
C ARG A 321 -9.27 7.39 25.30
N PRO A 322 -9.47 8.71 25.49
CA PRO A 322 -8.85 9.71 24.62
C PRO A 322 -7.32 9.65 24.67
N THR A 323 -6.75 9.37 25.83
CA THR A 323 -5.30 9.21 26.03
C THR A 323 -4.79 7.98 25.28
N ALA A 324 -5.44 6.84 25.42
CA ALA A 324 -5.08 5.61 24.70
C ALA A 324 -5.13 5.81 23.17
N VAL A 325 -6.14 6.51 22.66
CA VAL A 325 -6.25 6.88 21.24
C VAL A 325 -5.09 7.80 20.83
N ALA A 326 -4.74 8.80 21.65
CA ALA A 326 -3.66 9.73 21.36
C ALA A 326 -2.29 9.03 21.31
N GLU A 327 -2.04 8.08 22.22
CA GLU A 327 -0.84 7.25 22.25
C GLU A 327 -0.74 6.35 21.02
N ALA A 328 -1.82 5.64 20.67
CA ALA A 328 -1.88 4.82 19.46
C ALA A 328 -1.62 5.65 18.18
N ASN A 329 -2.22 6.84 18.08
CA ASN A 329 -1.95 7.78 16.99
C ASN A 329 -0.48 8.23 16.95
N ALA A 330 0.15 8.45 18.10
CA ALA A 330 1.56 8.82 18.18
C ALA A 330 2.46 7.66 17.72
N LEU A 331 2.12 6.41 18.05
CA LEU A 331 2.83 5.22 17.56
C LEU A 331 2.79 5.11 16.04
N VAL A 332 1.61 5.27 15.43
CA VAL A 332 1.44 5.25 13.97
C VAL A 332 2.20 6.38 13.29
N ARG A 333 2.16 7.61 13.83
CA ARG A 333 2.93 8.73 13.26
C ARG A 333 4.43 8.53 13.31
N ARG A 334 4.95 7.90 14.37
CA ARG A 334 6.38 7.61 14.50
C ARG A 334 6.83 6.48 13.59
N ASN A 335 5.95 5.51 13.33
CA ASN A 335 6.25 4.29 12.59
C ASN A 335 5.13 4.02 11.57
N PRO A 336 5.04 4.81 10.49
CA PRO A 336 3.96 4.67 9.52
C PRO A 336 4.06 3.31 8.84
N ASN A 337 2.96 2.55 8.89
CA ASN A 337 2.79 1.24 8.26
C ASN A 337 1.29 0.92 8.11
N ASP A 338 0.93 0.11 7.12
CA ASP A 338 -0.44 -0.34 6.89
C ASP A 338 -0.99 -1.09 8.10
N ASP A 339 -0.22 -2.03 8.66
CA ASP A 339 -0.60 -2.89 9.78
C ASP A 339 -0.95 -2.05 11.04
N SER A 340 -0.15 -1.03 11.33
CA SER A 340 -0.38 -0.12 12.47
C SER A 340 -1.54 0.84 12.24
N ARG A 341 -1.75 1.29 10.99
CA ARG A 341 -2.91 2.11 10.60
C ARG A 341 -4.22 1.33 10.69
N PHE A 342 -4.26 0.11 10.19
CA PHE A 342 -5.45 -0.77 10.26
C PHE A 342 -5.77 -1.13 11.71
N ALA A 343 -4.75 -1.47 12.52
CA ALA A 343 -4.93 -1.67 13.96
C ALA A 343 -5.50 -0.43 14.67
N LEU A 344 -5.03 0.77 14.29
CA LEU A 344 -5.53 2.04 14.86
C LEU A 344 -7.00 2.26 14.52
N ARG A 345 -7.44 1.97 13.29
CA ARG A 345 -8.87 2.07 12.91
C ARG A 345 -9.72 1.16 13.79
N ARG A 346 -9.27 -0.06 14.05
CA ARG A 346 -9.96 -0.98 14.95
C ARG A 346 -10.01 -0.42 16.38
N LEU A 347 -8.92 0.17 16.87
CA LEU A 347 -8.87 0.80 18.19
C LEU A 347 -9.92 1.92 18.30
N LEU A 348 -10.08 2.74 17.25
CA LEU A 348 -11.07 3.83 17.23
C LEU A 348 -12.51 3.30 17.38
N VAL A 349 -12.85 2.16 16.79
CA VAL A 349 -14.17 1.50 16.95
C VAL A 349 -14.40 1.07 18.41
N PHE A 350 -13.39 0.54 19.09
CA PHE A 350 -13.50 0.21 20.51
C PHE A 350 -13.62 1.46 21.38
N ALA A 351 -12.83 2.50 21.09
CA ALA A 351 -12.84 3.76 21.84
C ALA A 351 -14.20 4.47 21.78
N SER A 352 -14.90 4.40 20.65
CA SER A 352 -16.26 4.94 20.46
C SER A 352 -17.37 4.09 21.08
N GLY A 353 -17.04 2.97 21.74
CA GLY A 353 -18.03 2.08 22.38
C GLY A 353 -18.76 1.18 21.39
N GLY A 354 -18.10 0.74 20.31
CA GLY A 354 -18.69 -0.15 19.31
C GLY A 354 -19.66 0.56 18.36
N ARG A 355 -19.73 1.89 18.40
CA ARG A 355 -20.32 2.67 17.31
C ARG A 355 -19.22 2.86 16.28
N ASN A 356 -19.38 2.28 15.09
CA ASN A 356 -18.51 2.56 13.96
C ASN A 356 -18.34 4.08 13.86
N PRO A 357 -17.12 4.65 13.81
CA PRO A 357 -16.99 6.07 13.52
C PRO A 357 -17.79 6.34 12.26
N GLU A 358 -18.79 7.24 12.36
CA GLU A 358 -19.70 7.64 11.28
C GLU A 358 -18.93 7.67 9.94
N PRO A 359 -19.49 7.07 8.87
CA PRO A 359 -18.74 6.79 7.66
C PRO A 359 -17.94 8.00 7.21
N ARG A 360 -16.66 7.78 6.86
CA ARG A 360 -15.86 8.76 6.12
C ARG A 360 -16.38 8.97 4.69
N ALA A 361 -17.43 8.25 4.30
CA ALA A 361 -18.11 8.35 3.04
C ALA A 361 -19.18 9.47 3.05
N LEU A 362 -19.29 10.17 1.92
CA LEU A 362 -20.49 10.91 1.56
C LEU A 362 -21.55 9.90 1.11
N VAL A 363 -22.56 9.66 1.94
CA VAL A 363 -23.68 8.79 1.59
C VAL A 363 -24.75 9.63 0.93
N VAL A 364 -25.14 9.32 -0.31
CA VAL A 364 -26.20 10.02 -1.05
C VAL A 364 -27.38 9.07 -1.19
N ARG A 365 -28.60 9.54 -0.87
CA ARG A 365 -29.80 8.73 -1.08
C ARG A 365 -29.98 8.42 -2.56
N SER A 366 -30.39 7.19 -2.89
CA SER A 366 -30.60 6.74 -4.27
C SER A 366 -31.62 7.56 -5.05
N ASP A 367 -32.48 8.28 -4.34
CA ASP A 367 -33.47 9.19 -4.89
C ASP A 367 -32.97 10.64 -5.03
N GLY A 368 -31.75 10.94 -4.55
CA GLY A 368 -31.12 12.26 -4.48
C GLY A 368 -31.70 13.19 -3.39
N GLY A 369 -32.62 12.70 -2.56
CA GLY A 369 -33.39 13.49 -1.60
C GLY A 369 -32.61 14.03 -0.40
N GLY A 370 -31.36 13.62 -0.25
CA GLY A 370 -30.48 14.06 0.82
C GLY A 370 -29.16 13.30 0.80
N PHE A 371 -28.26 13.72 1.66
CA PHE A 371 -26.94 13.10 1.82
C PHE A 371 -26.45 13.20 3.27
N THR A 372 -25.56 12.30 3.66
CA THR A 372 -24.84 12.31 4.94
C THR A 372 -23.38 12.60 4.66
N LEU A 373 -22.86 13.68 5.26
CA LEU A 373 -21.46 14.09 5.12
C LEU A 373 -20.51 13.09 5.82
N PRO A 374 -19.23 13.02 5.40
CA PRO A 374 -18.20 12.37 6.18
C PRO A 374 -18.19 12.89 7.62
N GLY A 375 -18.45 12.01 8.59
CA GLY A 375 -18.62 12.40 10.01
C GLY A 375 -20.07 12.56 10.50
N GLY A 376 -21.06 12.17 9.69
CA GLY A 376 -22.42 11.82 10.17
C GLY A 376 -23.49 12.90 10.10
N ASN A 377 -23.19 14.08 9.57
CA ASN A 377 -24.18 15.15 9.44
C ASN A 377 -25.09 14.90 8.22
N ALA A 378 -26.33 14.47 8.49
CA ALA A 378 -27.36 14.28 7.47
C ALA A 378 -28.00 15.62 7.03
N VAL A 379 -28.15 15.80 5.71
CA VAL A 379 -28.67 17.00 5.07
C VAL A 379 -29.77 16.62 4.07
N ALA A 380 -30.99 17.09 4.32
CA ALA A 380 -32.12 16.90 3.40
C ALA A 380 -32.15 17.95 2.28
N LEU A 381 -32.53 17.53 1.08
CA LEU A 381 -32.75 18.40 -0.08
C LEU A 381 -34.26 18.47 -0.41
N PRO A 382 -34.77 19.62 -0.89
CA PRO A 382 -36.19 19.74 -1.23
C PRO A 382 -36.57 18.80 -2.40
N ALA A 383 -37.77 18.22 -2.33
CA ALA A 383 -38.24 17.20 -3.27
C ALA A 383 -38.29 17.67 -4.74
N ARG A 384 -38.57 18.95 -4.99
CA ARG A 384 -38.65 19.54 -6.34
C ARG A 384 -37.51 20.54 -6.57
N SER A 385 -36.27 20.09 -6.39
CA SER A 385 -35.09 20.96 -6.50
C SER A 385 -34.07 20.42 -7.50
N PRO A 386 -33.53 21.27 -8.40
CA PRO A 386 -32.45 20.86 -9.32
C PRO A 386 -31.23 20.29 -8.60
N GLN A 387 -30.96 20.76 -7.37
CA GLN A 387 -29.84 20.30 -6.54
C GLN A 387 -29.91 18.80 -6.24
N ARG A 388 -31.12 18.25 -6.07
CA ARG A 388 -31.36 16.82 -5.83
C ARG A 388 -30.93 15.98 -7.04
N LEU A 389 -31.36 16.39 -8.24
CA LEU A 389 -31.03 15.68 -9.49
C LEU A 389 -29.55 15.84 -9.86
N ILE A 390 -29.00 17.05 -9.69
CA ILE A 390 -27.58 17.34 -9.90
C ILE A 390 -26.71 16.50 -8.96
N LEU A 391 -27.05 16.43 -7.66
CA LEU A 391 -26.29 15.63 -6.71
C LEU A 391 -26.38 14.13 -7.04
N LEU A 392 -27.56 13.63 -7.43
CA LEU A 392 -27.74 12.24 -7.83
C LEU A 392 -26.90 11.91 -9.08
N CYS A 393 -26.90 12.78 -10.08
CA CYS A 393 -26.07 12.65 -11.29
C CYS A 393 -24.57 12.58 -10.93
N LEU A 394 -24.09 13.52 -10.11
CA LEU A 394 -22.71 13.55 -9.64
C LEU A 394 -22.33 12.29 -8.83
N ALA A 395 -23.21 11.84 -7.93
CA ALA A 395 -22.98 10.65 -7.12
C ALA A 395 -22.98 9.37 -7.96
N THR A 396 -23.91 9.26 -8.90
CA THR A 396 -23.99 8.12 -9.82
C THR A 396 -22.77 8.06 -10.72
N ARG A 397 -22.34 9.19 -11.30
CA ARG A 397 -21.10 9.26 -12.07
C ARG A 397 -19.89 8.89 -11.22
N ARG A 398 -19.82 9.39 -9.99
CA ARG A 398 -18.70 9.11 -9.07
C ARG A 398 -18.59 7.64 -8.69
N VAL A 399 -19.70 6.91 -8.62
CA VAL A 399 -19.74 5.46 -8.37
C VAL A 399 -19.38 4.68 -9.64
N ALA A 400 -19.94 5.06 -10.79
CA ALA A 400 -19.73 4.34 -12.05
C ALA A 400 -18.35 4.57 -12.69
N ALA A 401 -17.81 5.79 -12.58
CA ALA A 401 -16.54 6.21 -13.17
C ALA A 401 -15.81 7.20 -12.22
N PRO A 402 -15.11 6.71 -11.18
CA PRO A 402 -14.40 7.53 -10.19
C PRO A 402 -13.45 8.56 -10.81
N GLY A 403 -13.64 9.85 -10.46
CA GLY A 403 -12.76 10.94 -10.89
C GLY A 403 -13.05 11.50 -12.28
N GLU A 404 -14.01 10.95 -13.02
CA GLU A 404 -14.51 11.55 -14.24
C GLU A 404 -15.30 12.82 -13.92
N VAL A 405 -15.05 13.87 -14.71
CA VAL A 405 -15.79 15.14 -14.62
C VAL A 405 -17.15 14.96 -15.29
N VAL A 406 -18.23 15.37 -14.61
CA VAL A 406 -19.52 15.56 -15.27
C VAL A 406 -19.53 16.94 -15.92
N SER A 407 -19.74 16.99 -17.23
CA SER A 407 -19.73 18.25 -17.98
C SER A 407 -20.87 19.19 -17.53
N THR A 408 -20.71 20.49 -17.78
CA THR A 408 -21.79 21.46 -17.49
C THR A 408 -23.09 21.12 -18.21
N ASP A 409 -23.00 20.67 -19.46
CA ASP A 409 -24.18 20.37 -20.28
C ASP A 409 -24.95 19.17 -19.74
N GLU A 410 -24.23 18.14 -19.28
CA GLU A 410 -24.84 16.97 -18.66
C GLU A 410 -25.51 17.33 -17.32
N LEU A 411 -24.87 18.15 -16.49
CA LEU A 411 -25.47 18.59 -15.21
C LEU A 411 -26.68 19.50 -15.42
N ILE A 412 -26.68 20.32 -16.47
CA ILE A 412 -27.85 21.13 -16.85
C ILE A 412 -29.00 20.21 -17.28
N ALA A 413 -28.73 19.24 -18.16
CA ALA A 413 -29.74 18.29 -18.62
C ALA A 413 -30.31 17.47 -17.45
N ALA A 414 -29.46 17.06 -16.49
CA ALA A 414 -29.90 16.34 -15.31
C ALA A 414 -30.70 17.22 -14.33
N GLY A 415 -30.30 18.47 -14.12
CA GLY A 415 -30.93 19.37 -13.16
C GLY A 415 -32.30 19.92 -13.61
N TRP A 416 -32.51 20.04 -14.92
CA TRP A 416 -33.71 20.62 -15.53
C TRP A 416 -34.16 19.79 -16.76
N PRO A 417 -34.60 18.54 -16.58
CA PRO A 417 -34.91 17.64 -17.69
C PRO A 417 -36.08 18.12 -18.58
N ASP A 418 -36.99 18.92 -18.01
CA ASP A 418 -38.22 19.37 -18.68
C ASP A 418 -38.17 20.84 -19.16
N GLU A 419 -37.05 21.55 -19.01
CA GLU A 419 -36.93 22.97 -19.37
C GLU A 419 -35.99 23.21 -20.56
N GLN A 420 -36.45 23.93 -21.58
CA GLN A 420 -35.58 24.48 -22.62
C GLN A 420 -35.04 25.85 -22.16
N ILE A 421 -33.80 25.85 -21.69
CA ILE A 421 -33.16 27.05 -21.12
C ILE A 421 -32.15 27.62 -22.13
N LEU A 422 -32.19 28.94 -22.35
CA LEU A 422 -31.15 29.65 -23.12
C LEU A 422 -29.77 29.42 -22.48
N SER A 423 -28.76 29.14 -23.30
CA SER A 423 -27.44 28.66 -22.87
C SER A 423 -26.81 29.47 -21.72
N HIS A 424 -26.82 30.80 -21.80
CA HIS A 424 -26.25 31.66 -20.76
C HIS A 424 -27.06 31.66 -19.44
N ALA A 425 -28.39 31.47 -19.50
CA ALA A 425 -29.23 31.37 -18.32
C ALA A 425 -29.07 30.00 -17.62
N ALA A 426 -28.81 28.94 -18.39
CA ALA A 426 -28.61 27.59 -17.88
C ALA A 426 -27.32 27.48 -17.04
N ILE A 427 -26.22 28.08 -17.52
CA ILE A 427 -24.94 28.10 -16.80
C ILE A 427 -25.07 28.83 -15.46
N ASN A 428 -25.74 29.99 -15.43
CA ASN A 428 -25.95 30.74 -14.18
C ASN A 428 -26.79 29.93 -13.17
N ARG A 429 -27.82 29.22 -13.63
CA ARG A 429 -28.64 28.35 -12.78
C ARG A 429 -27.85 27.17 -12.23
N LEU A 430 -27.02 26.52 -13.06
CA LEU A 430 -26.11 25.45 -12.62
C LEU A 430 -25.16 25.96 -11.54
N TYR A 431 -24.54 27.13 -11.75
CA TYR A 431 -23.64 27.74 -10.78
C TYR A 431 -24.35 27.96 -9.42
N VAL A 432 -25.55 28.53 -9.43
CA VAL A 432 -26.34 28.75 -8.20
C VAL A 432 -26.70 27.42 -7.50
N ALA A 433 -27.07 26.39 -8.25
CA ALA A 433 -27.36 25.08 -7.69
C ALA A 433 -26.13 24.45 -7.03
N VAL A 434 -24.97 24.50 -7.68
CA VAL A 434 -23.69 24.04 -7.13
C VAL A 434 -23.28 24.85 -5.89
N THR A 435 -23.37 26.19 -5.94
CA THR A 435 -23.09 27.04 -4.77
C THR A 435 -23.99 26.68 -3.58
N THR A 436 -25.25 26.35 -3.84
CA THR A 436 -26.21 25.92 -2.81
C THR A 436 -25.79 24.59 -2.18
N LEU A 437 -25.39 23.61 -2.99
CA LEU A 437 -24.86 22.33 -2.52
C LEU A 437 -23.58 22.50 -1.69
N ARG A 438 -22.65 23.35 -2.14
CA ARG A 438 -21.42 23.68 -1.40
C ARG A 438 -21.72 24.30 -0.03
N ARG A 439 -22.66 25.26 0.04
CA ARG A 439 -23.08 25.91 1.30
C ARG A 439 -23.74 24.93 2.26
N ARG A 440 -24.37 23.86 1.75
CA ARG A 440 -24.98 22.78 2.53
C ARG A 440 -23.99 21.72 3.01
N GLY A 441 -22.67 21.97 2.88
CA GLY A 441 -21.62 21.12 3.44
C GLY A 441 -20.74 20.43 2.41
N LEU A 442 -21.03 20.55 1.11
CA LEU A 442 -20.22 19.93 0.05
C LEU A 442 -19.10 20.85 -0.47
N LYS A 443 -18.74 21.92 0.25
CA LYS A 443 -17.77 22.91 -0.24
C LYS A 443 -16.43 22.29 -0.65
N ASP A 444 -15.91 21.42 0.21
CA ASP A 444 -14.60 20.77 0.02
C ASP A 444 -14.72 19.43 -0.73
N LEU A 445 -15.96 18.98 -0.98
CA LEU A 445 -16.28 17.72 -1.63
C LEU A 445 -16.79 17.89 -3.07
N LEU A 446 -17.28 19.06 -3.47
CA LEU A 446 -17.78 19.33 -4.81
C LEU A 446 -16.80 20.24 -5.55
N LEU A 447 -15.94 19.64 -6.38
CA LEU A 447 -14.83 20.30 -7.06
C LEU A 447 -15.24 20.80 -8.45
N SER A 448 -14.54 21.81 -8.94
CA SER A 448 -14.65 22.33 -10.31
C SER A 448 -13.39 21.96 -11.09
N GLY A 449 -13.52 21.44 -12.31
CA GLY A 449 -12.39 21.05 -13.14
C GLY A 449 -12.85 20.58 -14.53
N GLY A 450 -11.99 20.68 -15.54
CA GLY A 450 -12.23 20.10 -16.88
C GLY A 450 -13.51 20.56 -17.59
N GLY A 451 -14.00 21.79 -17.34
CA GLY A 451 -15.24 22.29 -17.93
C GLY A 451 -16.52 21.75 -17.28
N GLY A 452 -16.44 21.23 -16.05
CA GLY A 452 -17.59 20.70 -15.32
C GLY A 452 -17.36 20.60 -13.81
N TYR A 453 -18.04 19.65 -13.18
CA TYR A 453 -17.96 19.40 -11.74
C TYR A 453 -17.80 17.92 -11.43
N LEU A 454 -17.18 17.61 -10.30
CA LEU A 454 -17.08 16.25 -9.77
C LEU A 454 -17.17 16.24 -8.25
N LEU A 455 -17.57 15.11 -7.69
CA LEU A 455 -17.36 14.85 -6.27
C LEU A 455 -15.90 14.43 -6.04
N SER A 456 -15.30 14.98 -4.99
CA SER A 456 -13.89 14.83 -4.64
C SER A 456 -13.53 13.34 -4.59
N PRO A 457 -12.49 12.91 -5.30
CA PRO A 457 -12.07 11.52 -5.21
C PRO A 457 -11.45 11.17 -3.85
N ALA A 458 -11.12 12.18 -3.03
CA ALA A 458 -10.64 11.98 -1.67
C ALA A 458 -11.73 11.55 -0.69
N VAL A 459 -13.01 11.51 -1.12
CA VAL A 459 -14.12 10.98 -0.34
C VAL A 459 -14.76 9.79 -1.06
N VAL A 460 -15.13 8.77 -0.29
CA VAL A 460 -15.99 7.69 -0.77
C VAL A 460 -17.39 8.22 -0.99
N VAL A 461 -18.05 7.82 -2.07
CA VAL A 461 -19.45 8.12 -2.28
C VAL A 461 -20.21 6.81 -2.35
N ARG A 462 -21.25 6.65 -1.52
CA ARG A 462 -22.14 5.49 -1.53
C ARG A 462 -23.56 5.94 -1.88
N LEU A 463 -24.27 5.15 -2.68
CA LEU A 463 -25.70 5.33 -2.94
C LEU A 463 -26.48 4.43 -1.97
N GLU A 464 -27.24 5.04 -1.08
CA GLU A 464 -28.06 4.32 -0.10
C GLU A 464 -29.49 4.15 -0.63
N THR A 465 -29.97 2.91 -0.64
CA THR A 465 -31.36 2.60 -0.99
C THR A 465 -32.25 2.90 0.23
N ASN A 466 -33.37 3.59 0.01
CA ASN A 466 -34.33 3.91 1.08
C ASN A 466 -34.81 2.70 1.87
#